data_AF-A0A7W1E7A3-F1
#
_entry.id   AF-A0A7W1E7A3-F1
#
_cell.length_a   1.000
_cell.length_b   1.000
_cell.length_c   1.000
_cell.angle_alpha   90.00
_cell.angle_beta   90.00
_cell.angle_gamma   90.00
#
_symmetry.space_group_name_H-M   'P 1'
#
loop_
_entity.id
_entity.type
_entity.pdbx_description
1 polymer ?
#
loop_
_entity_poly.entity_id
_entity_poly.type
_entity_poly.pdbx_seq_one_letter_code
_entity_poly.pdbx_strand_id
1 'polypeptide(L)'
;LARAELDQVDPAMIERFRRALGGPLGSVGDRLIWASWLPFCSLLALCAFGLGATPGWVLAIFLGVYNTGHVALRAWGVRTGFRKGLRVSEALANPLLRKGPTIIGGAACLVAGFALPLAFQAIIGPGRRLSGGVFLVVILGTLLLARFGGRGEGWRIALAVLSLFVLFSVVR
;
A
#
# COMPACT_ATOMS: atom_id res chain seq x y z
N LEU A 1 -1.96 -26.32 -7.62
CA LEU A 1 -2.05 -27.73 -7.16
C LEU A 1 -2.27 -28.72 -8.30
N ALA A 2 -2.78 -28.29 -9.45
CA ALA A 2 -2.87 -29.10 -10.68
C ALA A 2 -1.60 -29.91 -11.00
N ARG A 3 -0.41 -29.40 -10.73
CA ARG A 3 0.83 -30.18 -10.90
C ARG A 3 0.95 -31.38 -9.97
N ALA A 4 0.57 -31.25 -8.71
CA ALA A 4 0.57 -32.37 -7.77
C ALA A 4 -0.47 -33.44 -8.18
N GLU A 5 -1.59 -33.02 -8.76
CA GLU A 5 -2.59 -33.93 -9.35
C GLU A 5 -2.01 -34.66 -10.57
N LEU A 6 -1.30 -33.96 -11.46
CA LEU A 6 -0.59 -34.56 -12.60
C LEU A 6 0.51 -35.53 -12.15
N ASP A 7 1.21 -35.21 -11.06
CA ASP A 7 2.23 -36.07 -10.45
C ASP A 7 1.61 -37.23 -9.62
N GLN A 8 0.28 -37.44 -9.69
CA GLN A 8 -0.45 -38.52 -9.02
C GLN A 8 -0.26 -38.57 -7.50
N VAL A 9 -0.12 -37.40 -6.87
CA VAL A 9 -0.05 -37.30 -5.41
C VAL A 9 -1.41 -37.66 -4.80
N ASP A 10 -1.39 -38.39 -3.68
CA ASP A 10 -2.58 -38.73 -2.89
C ASP A 10 -3.51 -37.50 -2.69
N PRO A 11 -4.78 -37.56 -3.14
CA PRO A 11 -5.75 -36.48 -2.98
C PRO A 11 -5.90 -36.00 -1.52
N ALA A 12 -5.82 -36.92 -0.55
CA ALA A 12 -5.91 -36.55 0.87
C ALA A 12 -4.72 -35.71 1.32
N MET A 13 -3.53 -35.93 0.74
CA MET A 13 -2.35 -35.10 0.97
C MET A 13 -2.51 -33.71 0.33
N ILE A 14 -3.04 -33.63 -0.89
CA ILE A 14 -3.29 -32.35 -1.59
C ILE A 14 -4.26 -31.48 -0.78
N GLU A 15 -5.34 -32.06 -0.27
CA GLU A 15 -6.35 -31.33 0.50
C GLU A 15 -5.81 -30.88 1.86
N ARG A 16 -5.06 -31.72 2.57
CA ARG A 16 -4.36 -31.33 3.81
C ARG A 16 -3.41 -30.16 3.56
N PHE A 17 -2.64 -30.23 2.48
CA PHE A 17 -1.71 -29.17 2.11
C PHE A 17 -2.45 -27.86 1.74
N ARG A 18 -3.55 -27.93 0.98
CA ARG A 18 -4.39 -26.77 0.64
C ARG A 18 -4.89 -26.06 1.91
N ARG A 19 -5.41 -26.82 2.88
CA ARG A 19 -5.89 -26.26 4.15
C ARG A 19 -4.76 -25.62 4.95
N ALA A 20 -3.61 -26.28 5.03
CA ALA A 20 -2.43 -25.76 5.73
C ALA A 20 -1.92 -24.44 5.12
N LEU A 21 -2.00 -24.29 3.79
CA LEU A 21 -1.56 -23.07 3.10
C LEU A 21 -2.51 -21.88 3.24
N GLY A 22 -3.79 -22.09 3.54
CA GLY A 22 -4.80 -21.04 3.57
C GLY A 22 -4.43 -19.88 4.51
N GLY A 23 -4.00 -20.20 5.74
CA GLY A 23 -3.60 -19.20 6.74
C GLY A 23 -2.38 -18.36 6.32
N PRO A 24 -1.23 -18.98 6.02
CA PRO A 24 -0.04 -18.26 5.57
C PRO A 24 -0.29 -17.40 4.33
N LEU A 25 -0.98 -17.94 3.31
CA LEU A 25 -1.33 -17.20 2.09
C LEU A 25 -2.25 -16.02 2.38
N GLY A 26 -3.26 -16.22 3.24
CA GLY A 26 -4.15 -15.15 3.70
C GLY A 26 -3.35 -14.00 4.32
N SER A 27 -2.43 -14.32 5.24
CA SER A 27 -1.62 -13.29 5.91
C SER A 27 -0.64 -12.54 4.98
N VAL A 28 -0.14 -13.21 3.94
CA VAL A 28 0.75 -12.60 2.94
C VAL A 28 -0.05 -11.70 2.02
N GLY A 29 -1.19 -12.20 1.52
CA GLY A 29 -2.12 -11.42 0.70
C GLY A 29 -2.61 -10.17 1.42
N ASP A 30 -2.94 -10.30 2.71
CA ASP A 30 -3.41 -9.19 3.52
C ASP A 30 -2.38 -8.06 3.65
N ARG A 31 -1.15 -8.41 4.02
CA ARG A 31 -0.07 -7.43 4.14
C ARG A 31 0.31 -6.79 2.80
N LEU A 32 0.36 -7.58 1.73
CA LEU A 32 0.82 -7.11 0.42
C LEU A 32 -0.25 -6.28 -0.29
N ILE A 33 -1.48 -6.78 -0.37
CA ILE A 33 -2.55 -6.16 -1.13
C ILE A 33 -3.27 -5.10 -0.29
N TRP A 34 -3.82 -5.48 0.86
CA TRP A 34 -4.69 -4.61 1.63
C TRP A 34 -3.91 -3.56 2.42
N ALA A 35 -2.86 -3.96 3.13
CA ALA A 35 -2.10 -3.02 3.95
C ALA A 35 -1.11 -2.16 3.17
N SER A 36 -0.74 -2.54 1.93
CA SER A 36 0.32 -1.86 1.17
C SER A 36 -0.12 -1.42 -0.22
N TRP A 37 -0.50 -2.35 -1.11
CA TRP A 37 -0.78 -2.03 -2.52
C TRP A 37 -2.00 -1.13 -2.71
N LEU A 38 -3.11 -1.43 -2.04
CA LEU A 38 -4.34 -0.65 -2.13
C LEU A 38 -4.11 0.81 -1.66
N PRO A 39 -3.55 1.07 -0.45
CA PRO A 39 -3.21 2.42 -0.04
C PRO A 39 -2.30 3.15 -1.03
N PHE A 40 -1.28 2.48 -1.56
CA PHE A 40 -0.39 3.05 -2.58
C PHE A 40 -1.17 3.50 -3.83
N CYS A 41 -2.03 2.64 -4.38
CA CYS A 41 -2.86 2.96 -5.54
C CYS A 41 -3.79 4.15 -5.28
N SER A 42 -4.43 4.17 -4.10
CA SER A 42 -5.31 5.26 -3.68
C SER A 42 -4.56 6.60 -3.59
N LEU A 43 -3.36 6.60 -3.00
CA LEU A 43 -2.54 7.80 -2.86
C LEU A 43 -2.01 8.30 -4.20
N LEU A 44 -1.69 7.39 -5.13
CA LEU A 44 -1.29 7.76 -6.49
C LEU A 44 -2.44 8.45 -7.24
N ALA A 45 -3.65 7.90 -7.14
CA ALA A 45 -4.85 8.49 -7.73
C ALA A 45 -5.19 9.86 -7.09
N LEU A 46 -5.04 9.96 -5.77
CA LEU A 46 -5.23 11.22 -5.04
C LEU A 46 -4.20 12.28 -5.45
N CYS A 47 -2.95 11.88 -5.70
CA CYS A 47 -1.92 12.76 -6.24
C CYS A 47 -2.31 13.29 -7.63
N ALA A 48 -2.79 12.41 -8.51
CA ALA A 48 -3.27 12.81 -9.84
C ALA A 48 -4.44 13.81 -9.75
N PHE A 49 -5.40 13.57 -8.85
CA PHE A 49 -6.48 14.53 -8.56
C PHE A 49 -5.92 15.90 -8.12
N GLY A 50 -4.97 15.90 -7.18
CA GLY A 50 -4.32 17.12 -6.71
C GLY A 50 -3.54 17.89 -7.79
N LEU A 51 -3.12 17.20 -8.85
CA LEU A 51 -2.50 17.80 -10.04
C LEU A 51 -3.52 18.27 -11.10
N GLY A 52 -4.82 18.11 -10.83
CA GLY A 52 -5.89 18.55 -11.73
C GLY A 52 -6.35 17.51 -12.74
N ALA A 53 -6.05 16.22 -12.54
CA ALA A 53 -6.58 15.16 -13.40
C ALA A 53 -8.11 15.11 -13.34
N THR A 54 -8.75 14.84 -14.48
CA THR A 54 -10.21 14.66 -14.54
C THR A 54 -10.62 13.39 -13.80
N PRO A 55 -11.89 13.27 -13.36
CA PRO A 55 -12.37 12.06 -12.67
C PRO A 55 -12.11 10.76 -13.45
N GLY A 56 -12.25 10.80 -14.78
CA GLY A 56 -11.95 9.66 -15.65
C GLY A 56 -10.49 9.21 -15.56
N TRP A 57 -9.55 10.16 -15.55
CA TRP A 57 -8.12 9.86 -15.41
C TRP A 57 -7.75 9.37 -14.00
N VAL A 58 -8.34 9.93 -12.96
CA VAL A 58 -8.15 9.47 -11.58
C VAL A 58 -8.57 8.01 -11.44
N LEU A 59 -9.75 7.66 -11.96
CA LEU A 59 -10.26 6.28 -11.98
C LEU A 59 -9.38 5.36 -12.83
N ALA A 60 -8.95 5.82 -14.02
CA ALA A 60 -8.10 5.04 -14.89
C ALA A 60 -6.74 4.72 -14.24
N ILE A 61 -6.14 5.68 -13.53
CA ILE A 61 -4.89 5.47 -12.79
C ILE A 61 -5.11 4.47 -11.65
N PHE A 62 -6.13 4.68 -10.82
CA PHE A 62 -6.42 3.78 -9.70
C PHE A 62 -6.66 2.35 -10.20
N LEU A 63 -7.61 2.16 -11.12
CA LEU A 63 -7.99 0.86 -11.63
C LEU A 63 -6.85 0.22 -12.42
N GLY A 64 -6.15 0.98 -13.25
CA GLY A 64 -5.03 0.50 -14.05
C GLY A 64 -3.94 -0.08 -13.15
N VAL A 65 -3.41 0.73 -12.22
CA VAL A 65 -2.34 0.28 -11.32
C VAL A 65 -2.83 -0.85 -10.42
N TYR A 66 -4.00 -0.71 -9.80
CA TYR A 66 -4.55 -1.74 -8.91
C TYR A 66 -4.68 -3.09 -9.62
N ASN A 67 -5.33 -3.12 -10.79
CA ASN A 67 -5.55 -4.36 -11.53
C ASN A 67 -4.26 -4.92 -12.11
N THR A 68 -3.32 -4.09 -12.58
CA THR A 68 -2.01 -4.59 -13.06
C THR A 68 -1.28 -5.35 -11.96
N GLY A 69 -1.25 -4.82 -10.73
CA GLY A 69 -0.65 -5.51 -9.58
C GLY A 69 -1.35 -6.85 -9.27
N HIS A 70 -2.68 -6.86 -9.25
CA HIS A 70 -3.46 -8.07 -9.01
C HIS A 70 -3.28 -9.14 -10.10
N VAL A 71 -3.32 -8.75 -11.37
CA VAL A 71 -3.16 -9.65 -12.51
C VAL A 71 -1.74 -10.23 -12.52
N ALA A 72 -0.72 -9.39 -12.30
CA ALA A 72 0.66 -9.86 -12.21
C ALA A 72 0.84 -10.87 -11.06
N LEU A 73 0.28 -10.59 -9.88
CA LEU A 73 0.36 -11.50 -8.74
C LEU A 73 -0.39 -12.82 -8.99
N ARG A 74 -1.57 -12.77 -9.60
CA ARG A 74 -2.34 -13.98 -9.97
C ARG A 74 -1.61 -14.81 -11.02
N ALA A 75 -1.11 -14.17 -12.08
CA ALA A 75 -0.34 -14.84 -13.12
C ALA A 75 0.91 -15.52 -12.54
N TRP A 76 1.64 -14.81 -11.66
CA TRP A 76 2.76 -15.36 -10.93
C TRP A 76 2.36 -16.54 -10.02
N GLY A 77 1.25 -16.41 -9.29
CA GLY A 77 0.74 -17.44 -8.39
C GLY A 77 0.36 -18.73 -9.12
N VAL A 78 -0.36 -18.62 -10.24
CA VAL A 78 -0.71 -19.76 -11.10
C VAL A 78 0.54 -20.41 -11.66
N ARG A 79 1.45 -19.64 -12.26
CA ARG A 79 2.70 -20.17 -12.84
C ARG A 79 3.56 -20.87 -11.80
N THR A 80 3.67 -20.30 -10.60
CA THR A 80 4.50 -20.84 -9.52
C THR A 80 3.85 -22.07 -8.89
N GLY A 81 2.54 -22.04 -8.64
CA GLY A 81 1.79 -23.17 -8.11
C GLY A 81 1.72 -24.35 -9.09
N PHE A 82 1.77 -24.09 -10.40
CA PHE A 82 1.90 -25.14 -11.41
C PHE A 82 3.34 -25.67 -11.50
N ARG A 83 4.37 -24.82 -11.47
CA ARG A 83 5.75 -25.31 -11.56
C ARG A 83 6.23 -26.07 -10.33
N LYS A 84 5.76 -25.71 -9.14
CA LYS A 84 6.31 -26.22 -7.86
C LYS A 84 5.43 -27.25 -7.16
N GLY A 85 4.16 -27.43 -7.55
CA GLY A 85 3.26 -28.40 -6.88
C GLY A 85 3.19 -28.20 -5.37
N LEU A 86 3.44 -29.25 -4.59
CA LEU A 86 3.49 -29.20 -3.12
C LEU A 86 4.65 -28.37 -2.56
N ARG A 87 5.68 -28.06 -3.35
CA ARG A 87 6.81 -27.20 -2.94
C ARG A 87 6.53 -25.70 -3.11
N VAL A 88 5.28 -25.32 -3.41
CA VAL A 88 4.90 -23.91 -3.57
C VAL A 88 5.06 -23.09 -2.29
N SER A 89 5.04 -23.74 -1.11
CA SER A 89 5.32 -23.11 0.18
C SER A 89 6.70 -22.44 0.21
N GLU A 90 7.71 -23.02 -0.44
CA GLU A 90 9.05 -22.42 -0.58
C GLU A 90 9.00 -21.08 -1.34
N ALA A 91 8.06 -20.93 -2.28
CA ALA A 91 7.90 -19.68 -3.02
C ALA A 91 7.31 -18.55 -2.18
N LEU A 92 6.69 -18.85 -1.04
CA LEU A 92 6.23 -17.81 -0.10
C LEU A 92 7.40 -17.13 0.62
N ALA A 93 8.56 -17.81 0.68
CA ALA A 93 9.79 -17.20 1.16
C ALA A 93 10.42 -16.23 0.15
N ASN A 94 9.82 -16.03 -1.03
CA ASN A 94 10.34 -15.15 -2.07
C ASN A 94 10.57 -13.72 -1.49
N PRO A 95 11.77 -13.14 -1.69
CA PRO A 95 12.10 -11.82 -1.20
C PRO A 95 11.09 -10.74 -1.58
N LEU A 96 10.48 -10.83 -2.76
CA LEU A 96 9.47 -9.88 -3.24
C LEU A 96 8.19 -9.93 -2.39
N LEU A 97 7.74 -11.11 -1.97
CA LEU A 97 6.55 -11.22 -1.10
C LEU A 97 6.85 -10.80 0.34
N ARG A 98 8.08 -11.03 0.81
CA ARG A 98 8.49 -10.69 2.18
C ARG A 98 8.81 -9.19 2.34
N LYS A 99 9.55 -8.61 1.39
CA LYS A 99 10.00 -7.21 1.43
C LYS A 99 9.06 -6.26 0.70
N GLY A 100 8.23 -6.79 -0.21
CA GLY A 100 7.27 -6.03 -1.01
C GLY A 100 6.38 -5.11 -0.17
N PRO A 101 5.71 -5.60 0.89
CA PRO A 101 4.87 -4.75 1.73
C PRO A 101 5.62 -3.55 2.32
N THR A 102 6.84 -3.77 2.82
CA THR A 102 7.68 -2.69 3.38
C THR A 102 8.10 -1.67 2.31
N ILE A 103 8.49 -2.14 1.13
CA ILE A 103 8.92 -1.26 0.02
C ILE A 103 7.74 -0.45 -0.51
N ILE A 104 6.59 -1.11 -0.76
CA ILE A 104 5.37 -0.47 -1.25
C ILE A 104 4.85 0.51 -0.20
N GLY A 105 4.86 0.12 1.08
CA GLY A 105 4.50 1.01 2.19
C GLY A 105 5.38 2.26 2.26
N GLY A 106 6.70 2.10 2.11
CA GLY A 106 7.62 3.23 2.00
C GLY A 106 7.32 4.15 0.81
N ALA A 107 7.07 3.55 -0.36
CA ALA A 107 6.65 4.30 -1.55
C ALA A 107 5.31 5.02 -1.34
N ALA A 108 4.35 4.39 -0.66
CA ALA A 108 3.07 4.98 -0.31
C ALA A 108 3.25 6.20 0.61
N CYS A 109 4.10 6.10 1.64
CA CYS A 109 4.42 7.24 2.49
C CYS A 109 5.01 8.43 1.69
N LEU A 110 5.91 8.15 0.74
CA LEU A 110 6.46 9.19 -0.13
C LEU A 110 5.38 9.83 -0.99
N VAL A 111 4.54 9.02 -1.65
CA VAL A 111 3.43 9.53 -2.46
C VAL A 111 2.44 10.31 -1.61
N ALA A 112 2.13 9.88 -0.38
CA ALA A 112 1.24 10.58 0.53
C ALA A 112 1.73 12.00 0.86
N GLY A 113 3.05 12.18 1.03
CA GLY A 113 3.66 13.49 1.28
C GLY A 113 3.37 14.52 0.19
N PHE A 114 3.16 14.07 -1.06
CA PHE A 114 2.74 14.94 -2.17
C PHE A 114 1.22 14.95 -2.36
N ALA A 115 0.59 13.78 -2.30
CA ALA A 115 -0.82 13.59 -2.62
C ALA A 115 -1.73 14.41 -1.70
N LEU A 116 -1.47 14.39 -0.38
CA LEU A 116 -2.33 15.05 0.58
C LEU A 116 -2.30 16.59 0.42
N PRO A 117 -1.14 17.27 0.38
CA PRO A 117 -1.12 18.72 0.17
C PRO A 117 -1.67 19.14 -1.20
N LEU A 118 -1.38 18.39 -2.27
CA LEU A 118 -1.89 18.70 -3.61
C LEU A 118 -3.42 18.56 -3.67
N ALA A 119 -3.97 17.46 -3.16
CA ALA A 119 -5.42 17.26 -3.11
C ALA A 119 -6.12 18.32 -2.24
N PHE A 120 -5.52 18.68 -1.11
CA PHE A 120 -6.06 19.74 -0.24
C PHE A 120 -6.10 21.10 -0.96
N GLN A 121 -5.05 21.45 -1.71
CA GLN A 121 -5.05 22.67 -2.51
C GLN A 121 -6.07 22.65 -3.65
N ALA A 122 -6.24 21.50 -4.32
CA ALA A 122 -7.23 21.34 -5.37
C ALA A 122 -8.67 21.60 -4.86
N ILE A 123 -8.95 21.28 -3.60
CA ILE A 123 -10.26 21.51 -2.98
C ILE A 123 -10.46 22.98 -2.57
N ILE A 124 -9.42 23.64 -2.06
CA ILE A 124 -9.53 24.99 -1.48
C ILE A 124 -9.48 26.10 -2.54
N GLY A 125 -8.88 25.81 -3.70
CA GLY A 125 -8.84 26.71 -4.85
C GLY A 125 -7.73 27.78 -4.81
N PRO A 126 -7.53 28.51 -5.93
CA PRO A 126 -6.31 29.29 -6.20
C PRO A 126 -6.08 30.51 -5.29
N GLY A 127 -7.12 31.00 -4.60
CA GLY A 127 -7.10 32.24 -3.80
C GLY A 127 -6.59 32.07 -2.36
N ARG A 128 -6.43 30.84 -1.88
CA ARG A 128 -5.90 30.52 -0.54
C ARG A 128 -4.68 29.61 -0.67
N ARG A 129 -3.65 30.10 -1.38
CA ARG A 129 -2.37 29.42 -1.58
C ARG A 129 -1.69 29.18 -0.23
N LEU A 130 -1.98 28.04 0.39
CA LEU A 130 -1.24 27.48 1.54
C LEU A 130 0.13 26.89 1.11
N SER A 131 0.58 27.21 -0.11
CA SER A 131 1.36 26.34 -1.00
C SER A 131 2.86 26.30 -0.74
N GLY A 132 3.38 27.08 0.20
CA GLY A 132 4.80 27.01 0.60
C GLY A 132 4.95 26.41 1.99
N GLY A 133 4.33 27.06 2.99
CA GLY A 133 4.49 26.71 4.39
C GLY A 133 3.95 25.33 4.75
N VAL A 134 2.78 24.94 4.23
CA VAL A 134 2.21 23.61 4.52
C VAL A 134 3.05 22.50 3.89
N PHE A 135 3.53 22.69 2.66
CA PHE A 135 4.45 21.73 2.03
C PHE A 135 5.75 21.61 2.81
N LEU A 136 6.32 22.73 3.25
CA LEU A 136 7.53 22.71 4.07
C LEU A 136 7.29 21.99 5.41
N VAL A 137 6.17 22.25 6.09
CA VAL A 137 5.80 21.59 7.36
C VAL A 137 5.54 20.10 7.15
N VAL A 138 4.85 19.70 6.08
CA VAL A 138 4.61 18.28 5.76
C VAL A 138 5.93 17.59 5.42
N ILE A 139 6.80 18.18 4.59
CA ILE A 139 8.11 17.62 4.25
C ILE A 139 8.98 17.49 5.50
N LEU A 140 9.10 18.56 6.31
CA LEU A 140 9.88 18.54 7.55
C LEU A 140 9.31 17.54 8.56
N GLY A 141 7.99 17.50 8.74
CA GLY A 141 7.30 16.55 9.61
C GLY A 141 7.53 15.10 9.16
N THR A 142 7.45 14.84 7.85
CA THR A 142 7.70 13.50 7.27
C THR A 142 9.16 13.10 7.40
N LEU A 143 10.12 14.01 7.18
CA LEU A 143 11.55 13.76 7.36
C LEU A 143 11.91 13.53 8.84
N LEU A 144 11.33 14.30 9.75
CA LEU A 144 11.48 14.11 11.20
C LEU A 144 10.91 12.76 11.63
N LEU A 145 9.70 12.42 11.19
CA LEU A 145 9.09 11.11 11.46
C LEU A 145 9.89 9.97 10.85
N ALA A 146 10.45 10.12 9.64
CA ALA A 146 11.29 9.09 9.03
C ALA A 146 12.63 8.92 9.78
N ARG A 147 13.20 10.01 10.32
CA ARG A 147 14.47 9.99 11.05
C ARG A 147 14.35 9.55 12.51
N PHE A 148 13.20 9.81 13.14
CA PHE A 148 12.93 9.49 14.55
C PHE A 148 11.90 8.36 14.76
N GLY A 149 11.31 7.84 13.68
CA GLY A 149 10.18 6.90 13.65
C GLY A 149 10.41 5.48 14.17
N GLY A 150 11.43 5.30 15.00
CA GLY A 150 11.61 4.11 15.84
C GLY A 150 11.49 4.38 17.35
N ARG A 151 11.26 5.64 17.78
CA ARG A 151 11.30 6.05 19.20
C ARG A 151 9.96 6.48 19.80
N GLY A 152 8.90 6.62 19.00
CA GLY A 152 7.58 7.01 19.48
C GLY A 152 6.46 6.45 18.61
N GLU A 153 5.36 6.05 19.24
CA GLU A 153 4.18 5.55 18.54
C GLU A 153 3.53 6.69 17.73
N GLY A 154 3.43 6.52 16.41
CA GLY A 154 3.01 7.59 15.49
C GLY A 154 1.65 8.22 15.80
N TRP A 155 0.75 7.48 16.45
CA TRP A 155 -0.56 8.00 16.88
C TRP A 155 -0.44 9.09 17.96
N ARG A 156 0.57 9.03 18.85
CA ARG A 156 0.80 10.05 19.89
C ARG A 156 1.27 11.37 19.30
N ILE A 157 2.10 11.30 18.26
CA ILE A 157 2.59 12.48 17.54
C ILE A 157 1.45 13.10 16.73
N ALA A 158 0.65 12.27 16.05
CA ALA A 158 -0.52 12.73 15.31
C ALA A 158 -1.53 13.45 16.23
N LEU A 159 -1.82 12.89 17.41
CA LEU A 159 -2.68 13.54 18.41
C LEU A 159 -2.11 14.87 18.90
N ALA A 160 -0.81 14.94 19.21
CA ALA A 160 -0.19 16.18 19.67
C ALA A 160 -0.27 17.30 18.62
N VAL A 161 -0.01 16.97 17.34
CA VAL A 161 -0.13 17.92 16.23
C VAL A 161 -1.59 18.35 16.03
N LEU A 162 -2.54 17.41 16.13
CA LEU A 162 -3.96 17.72 16.02
C LEU A 162 -4.42 18.64 17.15
N SER A 163 -3.99 18.37 18.39
CA SER A 163 -4.28 19.21 19.56
C SER A 163 -3.72 20.61 19.40
N LEU A 164 -2.48 20.76 18.93
CA LEU A 164 -1.87 22.07 18.64
C LEU A 164 -2.62 22.82 17.54
N PHE A 165 -3.02 22.12 16.47
CA PHE A 165 -3.80 22.71 15.38
C PHE A 165 -5.18 23.21 15.87
N VAL A 166 -5.89 22.39 16.65
CA VAL A 166 -7.17 22.78 17.27
C VAL A 166 -6.98 23.99 18.17
N LEU A 167 -5.95 23.99 19.03
CA LEU A 167 -5.66 25.11 19.93
C LEU A 167 -5.40 26.40 19.13
N PHE A 168 -4.61 26.32 18.06
CA PHE A 168 -4.32 27.44 17.18
C PHE A 168 -5.57 27.94 16.45
N SER A 169 -6.48 27.04 16.06
CA SER A 169 -7.72 27.40 15.37
C SER A 169 -8.78 28.07 16.26
N VAL A 170 -8.71 27.85 17.58
CA VAL A 170 -9.63 28.46 18.56
C VAL A 170 -9.13 29.84 19.03
N VAL A 171 -7.82 30.09 18.97
CA VAL A 171 -7.20 31.35 19.40
C VAL A 171 -7.21 32.42 18.29
N ARG A 172 -7.52 32.06 17.05
CA ARG A 172 -7.70 32.97 15.90
C ARG A 172 -9.15 33.05 15.48
#